data_AF-A0A7X6VFQ0-F1
#
_entry.id   AF-A0A7X6VFQ0-F1
#
_cell.length_a   1.000
_cell.length_b   1.000
_cell.length_c   1.000
_cell.angle_alpha   90.00
_cell.angle_beta   90.00
_cell.angle_gamma   90.00
#
_symmetry.space_group_name_H-M   'P 1'
#
loop_
_entity.id
_entity.type
_entity.pdbx_description
1 polymer ?
#
loop_
_entity_poly.entity_id
_entity_poly.type
_entity_poly.pdbx_seq_one_letter_code
_entity_poly.pdbx_strand_id
1 'polypeptide(L)'
;MQLCFATFAKSLQAAMQPPNDDKDVVDTLLGWITDKESVVDKKGNPIHLASSLISDLMNRKVDVPKAIKNACTSASLLSEAIAHFRTVIIPYLNPYVSDDLYETLINTIHDDRDISSKKKNSLQKLYDADKNSEFLANLLLYVINRTNRLATTPLEINDIPLLAEAGYECPTCHAPLVEYVKTTAVKRYGIVSLYPIDLIGHEAEFEGVTPPIRLDAFDNRIALCRDHAEDYRVEPTREDYIKLRDIKDRMVANYALRADVNDMALEDEIQTVLFGLVGDINEDALVELPMEALRIDQKISPDNHMLKNDETTRVLRYYNFINDMFAAMERDGTGDFELIASEVNTAYKKLDNGTLSQEEIVDQLAEWIKNKSQVGSKFIRACHIVVAYFIQNCEVFREIS
;
A
#
# COMPACT_ATOMS: atom_id res chain seq x y z
N MET A 1 -17.02 11.92 -1.32
CA MET A 1 -15.74 12.46 -1.85
C MET A 1 -15.31 13.64 -0.97
N GLN A 2 -14.00 13.85 -0.74
CA GLN A 2 -13.53 15.01 0.05
C GLN A 2 -13.39 16.24 -0.87
N LEU A 3 -14.05 17.34 -0.52
CA LEU A 3 -13.94 18.60 -1.26
C LEU A 3 -12.60 19.29 -0.96
N CYS A 4 -11.71 19.35 -1.94
CA CYS A 4 -10.45 20.07 -1.88
C CYS A 4 -10.20 20.86 -3.17
N PHE A 5 -9.04 21.50 -3.29
CA PHE A 5 -8.71 22.30 -4.47
C PHE A 5 -8.79 21.46 -5.76
N ALA A 6 -8.21 20.25 -5.75
CA ALA A 6 -8.20 19.37 -6.91
C ALA A 6 -9.61 18.96 -7.36
N THR A 7 -10.45 18.49 -6.42
CA THR A 7 -11.82 18.05 -6.76
C THR A 7 -12.69 19.20 -7.23
N PHE A 8 -12.50 20.40 -6.66
CA PHE A 8 -13.16 21.61 -7.13
C PHE A 8 -12.70 21.97 -8.55
N ALA A 9 -11.40 21.99 -8.80
CA ALA A 9 -10.83 22.32 -10.12
C ALA A 9 -11.29 21.34 -11.19
N LYS A 10 -11.27 20.03 -10.91
CA LYS A 10 -11.77 18.98 -11.83
C LYS A 10 -13.27 19.11 -12.11
N SER A 11 -14.08 19.43 -11.10
CA SER A 11 -15.52 19.68 -11.30
C SER A 11 -15.74 20.87 -12.23
N LEU A 12 -15.01 21.96 -12.00
CA LEU A 12 -15.08 23.15 -12.85
C LEU A 12 -14.62 22.86 -14.28
N GLN A 13 -13.49 22.16 -14.43
CA GLN A 13 -12.90 21.76 -15.70
C GLN A 13 -13.88 21.00 -16.59
N ALA A 14 -14.64 20.05 -16.00
CA ALA A 14 -15.65 19.27 -16.71
C ALA A 14 -16.77 20.13 -17.32
N ALA A 15 -17.05 21.30 -16.73
CA ALA A 15 -18.05 22.24 -17.21
C ALA A 15 -17.49 23.44 -17.98
N MET A 16 -16.17 23.56 -18.16
CA MET A 16 -15.53 24.64 -18.93
C MET A 16 -15.48 24.31 -20.42
N GLN A 17 -15.58 25.34 -21.27
CA GLN A 17 -15.34 25.21 -22.71
C GLN A 17 -13.82 25.09 -22.98
N PRO A 18 -13.38 24.37 -24.04
CA PRO A 18 -11.97 24.33 -24.42
C PRO A 18 -11.43 25.71 -24.89
N PRO A 19 -10.14 26.01 -24.66
CA PRO A 19 -9.14 25.24 -23.91
C PRO A 19 -9.44 25.16 -22.40
N ASN A 20 -9.35 23.96 -21.83
CA ASN A 20 -9.66 23.63 -20.44
C ASN A 20 -8.71 22.55 -19.90
N ASP A 21 -7.47 22.50 -20.37
CA ASP A 21 -6.50 21.55 -19.82
C ASP A 21 -6.15 21.92 -18.35
N ASP A 22 -5.43 21.05 -17.65
CA ASP A 22 -5.07 21.28 -16.25
C ASP A 22 -4.34 22.60 -16.04
N LYS A 23 -3.54 23.04 -17.02
CA LYS A 23 -2.83 24.30 -16.95
C LYS A 23 -3.78 25.48 -17.09
N ASP A 24 -4.66 25.47 -18.09
CA ASP A 24 -5.64 26.53 -18.33
C ASP A 24 -6.54 26.74 -17.11
N VAL A 25 -7.03 25.65 -16.51
CA VAL A 25 -7.92 25.69 -15.35
C VAL A 25 -7.20 26.22 -14.12
N VAL A 26 -6.01 25.69 -13.81
CA VAL A 26 -5.26 26.10 -12.61
C VAL A 26 -4.73 27.53 -12.74
N ASP A 27 -4.25 27.94 -13.92
CA ASP A 27 -3.84 29.32 -14.16
C ASP A 27 -5.04 30.28 -14.06
N THR A 28 -6.22 29.89 -14.55
CA THR A 28 -7.44 30.71 -14.40
C THR A 28 -7.88 30.83 -12.94
N LEU A 29 -7.73 29.77 -12.15
CA LEU A 29 -8.15 29.75 -10.74
C LEU A 29 -7.18 30.48 -9.80
N LEU A 30 -5.87 30.36 -10.03
CA LEU A 30 -4.83 30.83 -9.11
C LEU A 30 -3.96 31.96 -9.67
N GLY A 31 -3.88 32.13 -10.99
CA GLY A 31 -2.98 33.09 -11.66
C GLY A 31 -3.16 34.53 -11.17
N TRP A 32 -4.40 34.99 -11.12
CA TRP A 32 -4.76 36.33 -10.62
C TRP A 32 -4.37 36.57 -9.15
N ILE A 33 -4.15 35.50 -8.37
CA ILE A 33 -3.64 35.57 -7.00
C ILE A 33 -2.11 35.60 -7.02
N THR A 34 -1.47 34.73 -7.80
CA THR A 34 0.00 34.63 -7.90
C THR A 34 0.65 35.83 -8.59
N ASP A 35 -0.10 36.55 -9.42
CA ASP A 35 0.37 37.76 -10.12
C ASP A 35 0.51 38.98 -9.17
N LYS A 36 -0.04 38.90 -7.96
CA LYS A 36 0.12 39.94 -6.94
C LYS A 36 1.55 39.93 -6.40
N GLU A 37 2.22 41.09 -6.43
CA GLU A 37 3.59 41.26 -5.93
C GLU A 37 3.79 40.80 -4.47
N SER A 38 2.72 40.82 -3.66
CA SER A 38 2.76 40.39 -2.25
C SER A 38 2.76 38.86 -2.08
N VAL A 39 2.55 38.08 -3.15
CA VAL A 39 2.42 36.62 -3.11
C VAL A 39 3.72 35.97 -3.58
N VAL A 40 4.64 35.84 -2.62
CA VAL A 40 6.00 35.34 -2.87
C VAL A 40 6.32 34.06 -2.10
N ASP A 41 7.27 33.29 -2.59
CA ASP A 41 7.81 32.12 -1.90
C ASP A 41 8.64 32.53 -0.66
N LYS A 42 9.19 31.54 0.05
CA LYS A 42 10.02 31.79 1.25
C LYS A 42 11.30 32.59 0.98
N LYS A 43 11.73 32.68 -0.28
CA LYS A 43 12.92 33.39 -0.73
C LYS A 43 12.57 34.77 -1.31
N GLY A 44 11.30 35.15 -1.32
CA GLY A 44 10.82 36.42 -1.88
C GLY A 44 10.62 36.41 -3.39
N ASN A 45 10.65 35.25 -4.05
CA ASN A 45 10.40 35.15 -5.48
C ASN A 45 8.89 35.02 -5.77
N PRO A 46 8.40 35.52 -6.92
CA PRO A 46 7.04 35.25 -7.37
C PRO A 46 6.74 33.76 -7.43
N ILE A 47 5.50 33.38 -7.12
CA ILE A 47 5.07 31.99 -7.23
C ILE A 47 4.73 31.70 -8.69
N HIS A 48 5.54 30.84 -9.32
CA HIS A 48 5.29 30.36 -10.68
C HIS A 48 4.49 29.04 -10.66
N LEU A 49 3.34 29.03 -11.33
CA LEU A 49 2.53 27.83 -11.57
C LEU A 49 3.16 26.98 -12.69
N ALA A 50 4.30 26.35 -12.38
CA ALA A 50 4.96 25.42 -13.30
C ALA A 50 4.11 24.16 -13.52
N SER A 51 4.26 23.50 -14.68
CA SER A 51 3.50 22.31 -15.04
C SER A 51 3.58 21.18 -14.01
N SER A 52 4.73 21.04 -13.33
CA SER A 52 4.89 20.07 -12.24
C SER A 52 4.02 20.40 -11.02
N LEU A 53 3.98 21.67 -10.60
CA LEU A 53 3.13 22.10 -9.49
C LEU A 53 1.65 21.95 -9.83
N ILE A 54 1.25 22.30 -11.06
CA ILE A 54 -0.12 22.12 -11.55
C ILE A 54 -0.52 20.63 -11.46
N SER A 55 0.31 19.75 -12.03
CA SER A 55 0.07 18.30 -11.97
C SER A 55 0.02 17.78 -10.53
N ASP A 56 0.91 18.25 -9.65
CA ASP A 56 0.93 17.84 -8.25
C ASP A 56 -0.29 18.34 -7.46
N LEU A 57 -0.82 19.52 -7.80
CA LEU A 57 -2.06 20.04 -7.22
C LEU A 57 -3.28 19.24 -7.69
N MET A 58 -3.42 19.03 -8.99
CA MET A 58 -4.54 18.29 -9.60
C MET A 58 -4.58 16.82 -9.14
N ASN A 59 -3.41 16.21 -8.91
CA ASN A 59 -3.27 14.84 -8.42
C ASN A 59 -3.15 14.75 -6.88
N ARG A 60 -3.43 15.84 -6.15
CA ARG A 60 -3.47 15.85 -4.68
C ARG A 60 -2.17 15.35 -4.02
N LYS A 61 -1.02 15.59 -4.68
CA LYS A 61 0.32 15.27 -4.17
C LYS A 61 0.82 16.35 -3.20
N VAL A 62 0.41 17.60 -3.43
CA VAL A 62 0.77 18.75 -2.60
C VAL A 62 -0.45 19.56 -2.17
N ASP A 63 -0.27 20.31 -1.08
CA ASP A 63 -1.21 21.37 -0.69
C ASP A 63 -1.00 22.61 -1.55
N VAL A 64 -2.04 23.44 -1.68
CA VAL A 64 -1.91 24.78 -2.26
C VAL A 64 -0.78 25.54 -1.52
N PRO A 65 0.17 26.16 -2.24
CA PRO A 65 1.30 26.86 -1.63
C PRO A 65 0.88 27.83 -0.52
N LYS A 66 1.62 27.81 0.59
CA LYS A 66 1.27 28.59 1.80
C LYS A 66 1.12 30.09 1.53
N ALA A 67 1.90 30.66 0.61
CA ALA A 67 1.77 32.07 0.29
C ALA A 67 0.46 32.41 -0.44
N ILE A 68 -0.03 31.53 -1.31
CA ILE A 68 -1.37 31.66 -1.91
C ILE A 68 -2.45 31.56 -0.81
N LYS A 69 -2.33 30.58 0.10
CA LYS A 69 -3.24 30.44 1.25
C LYS A 69 -3.29 31.71 2.11
N ASN A 70 -2.12 32.26 2.44
CA ASN A 70 -2.00 33.48 3.24
C ASN A 70 -2.63 34.70 2.54
N ALA A 71 -2.49 34.82 1.21
CA ALA A 71 -3.12 35.88 0.44
C ALA A 71 -4.66 35.81 0.52
N CYS A 72 -5.21 34.59 0.63
CA CYS A 72 -6.64 34.30 0.67
C CYS A 72 -7.32 34.54 2.03
N THR A 73 -6.70 35.28 2.94
CA THR A 73 -7.23 35.54 4.28
C THR A 73 -7.89 36.92 4.44
N SER A 74 -7.83 37.79 3.41
CA SER A 74 -8.37 39.16 3.48
C SER A 74 -9.78 39.27 2.88
N ALA A 75 -10.62 40.14 3.48
CA ALA A 75 -11.98 40.38 2.99
C ALA A 75 -12.02 41.04 1.61
N SER A 76 -10.97 41.79 1.23
CA SER A 76 -10.86 42.40 -0.10
C SER A 76 -10.72 41.34 -1.20
N LEU A 77 -10.05 40.21 -0.91
CA LEU A 77 -9.85 39.16 -1.90
C LEU A 77 -11.15 38.43 -2.24
N LEU A 78 -12.12 38.37 -1.33
CA LEU A 78 -13.43 37.81 -1.64
C LEU A 78 -14.14 38.62 -2.73
N SER A 79 -14.13 39.96 -2.64
CA SER A 79 -14.73 40.82 -3.65
C SER A 79 -14.03 40.67 -5.01
N GLU A 80 -12.71 40.55 -5.02
CA GLU A 80 -11.93 40.29 -6.24
C GLU A 80 -12.25 38.91 -6.83
N ALA A 81 -12.33 37.86 -5.99
CA ALA A 81 -12.72 36.52 -6.43
C ALA A 81 -14.12 36.53 -7.04
N ILE A 82 -15.10 37.18 -6.41
CA ILE A 82 -16.46 37.30 -6.95
C ILE A 82 -16.44 37.98 -8.31
N ALA A 83 -15.68 39.08 -8.45
CA ALA A 83 -15.54 39.78 -9.73
C ALA A 83 -14.93 38.85 -10.79
N HIS A 84 -13.85 38.15 -10.47
CA HIS A 84 -13.17 37.20 -11.36
C HIS A 84 -14.09 36.07 -11.82
N PHE A 85 -14.83 35.44 -10.91
CA PHE A 85 -15.79 34.41 -11.28
C PHE A 85 -16.90 34.94 -12.19
N ARG A 86 -17.40 36.15 -11.91
CA ARG A 86 -18.45 36.78 -12.71
C ARG A 86 -18.00 37.13 -14.13
N THR A 87 -16.77 37.61 -14.30
CA THR A 87 -16.32 38.19 -15.58
C THR A 87 -15.42 37.26 -16.41
N VAL A 88 -14.80 36.26 -15.78
CA VAL A 88 -13.85 35.36 -16.44
C VAL A 88 -14.39 33.94 -16.47
N ILE A 89 -14.69 33.36 -15.30
CA ILE A 89 -14.98 31.92 -15.21
C ILE A 89 -16.39 31.58 -15.70
N ILE A 90 -17.42 32.23 -15.17
CA ILE A 90 -18.82 31.93 -15.54
C ILE A 90 -19.08 32.10 -17.05
N PRO A 91 -18.60 33.18 -17.71
CA PRO A 91 -18.75 33.32 -19.17
C PRO A 91 -18.08 32.20 -19.98
N TYR A 92 -17.12 31.50 -19.38
CA TYR A 92 -16.35 30.43 -20.00
C TYR A 92 -16.90 29.03 -19.69
N LEU A 93 -17.90 28.94 -18.82
CA LEU A 93 -18.62 27.70 -18.61
C LEU A 93 -19.45 27.35 -19.84
N ASN A 94 -19.61 26.05 -20.08
CA ASN A 94 -20.55 25.53 -21.05
C ASN A 94 -21.97 25.66 -20.45
N PRO A 95 -22.86 26.48 -21.04
CA PRO A 95 -24.17 26.78 -20.48
C PRO A 95 -25.11 25.56 -20.43
N TYR A 96 -24.78 24.47 -21.13
CA TYR A 96 -25.60 23.26 -21.14
C TYR A 96 -25.25 22.28 -20.01
N VAL A 97 -24.08 22.41 -19.38
CA VAL A 97 -23.60 21.52 -18.30
C VAL A 97 -23.23 22.32 -17.03
N SER A 98 -23.44 23.64 -17.04
CA SER A 98 -23.13 24.49 -15.89
C SER A 98 -23.98 24.14 -14.67
N ASP A 99 -25.22 23.70 -14.86
CA ASP A 99 -26.10 23.32 -13.77
C ASP A 99 -25.61 22.04 -13.08
N ASP A 100 -25.15 21.06 -13.87
CA ASP A 100 -24.53 19.82 -13.38
C ASP A 100 -23.30 20.09 -12.51
N LEU A 101 -22.50 21.12 -12.85
CA LEU A 101 -21.39 21.58 -12.02
C LEU A 101 -21.87 22.04 -10.65
N TYR A 102 -22.88 22.91 -10.58
CA TYR A 102 -23.36 23.45 -9.30
C TYR A 102 -23.97 22.34 -8.44
N GLU A 103 -24.74 21.42 -9.05
CA GLU A 103 -25.31 20.27 -8.37
C GLU A 103 -24.22 19.30 -7.86
N THR A 104 -23.21 19.01 -8.68
CA THR A 104 -22.07 18.18 -8.28
C THR A 104 -21.33 18.79 -7.09
N LEU A 105 -21.09 20.10 -7.11
CA LEU A 105 -20.40 20.80 -6.02
C LEU A 105 -21.24 20.80 -4.73
N ILE A 106 -22.55 21.03 -4.79
CA ILE A 106 -23.39 21.07 -3.59
C ILE A 106 -23.53 19.69 -2.94
N ASN A 107 -23.67 18.64 -3.75
CA ASN A 107 -23.68 17.26 -3.29
C ASN A 107 -22.34 16.88 -2.64
N THR A 108 -21.22 17.25 -3.27
CA THR A 108 -19.88 17.04 -2.70
C THR A 108 -19.72 17.76 -1.35
N ILE A 109 -20.24 18.99 -1.22
CA ILE A 109 -20.24 19.72 0.06
C ILE A 109 -21.07 18.97 1.13
N HIS A 110 -22.20 18.37 0.74
CA HIS A 110 -23.09 17.66 1.65
C HIS A 110 -22.46 16.35 2.16
N ASP A 111 -21.83 15.60 1.27
CA ASP A 111 -21.19 14.32 1.59
C ASP A 111 -19.90 14.44 2.38
N ASP A 112 -19.22 15.60 2.30
CA ASP A 112 -17.97 15.83 3.00
C ASP A 112 -18.19 16.03 4.51
N ARG A 113 -17.76 15.04 5.31
CA ARG A 113 -17.92 15.03 6.77
C ARG A 113 -17.01 16.02 7.50
N ASP A 114 -15.94 16.49 6.86
CA ASP A 114 -14.99 17.42 7.47
C ASP A 114 -15.46 18.88 7.35
N ILE A 115 -16.48 19.16 6.55
CA ILE A 115 -17.06 20.51 6.42
C ILE A 115 -18.06 20.74 7.56
N SER A 116 -17.84 21.79 8.35
CA SER A 116 -18.77 22.18 9.41
C SER A 116 -20.18 22.52 8.86
N SER A 117 -21.23 22.17 9.62
CA SER A 117 -22.62 22.45 9.24
C SER A 117 -22.88 23.94 8.98
N LYS A 118 -22.21 24.83 9.72
CA LYS A 118 -22.29 26.28 9.50
C LYS A 118 -21.78 26.67 8.11
N LYS A 119 -20.67 26.08 7.66
CA LYS A 119 -20.11 26.32 6.33
C LYS A 119 -21.02 25.73 5.24
N LYS A 120 -21.51 24.49 5.41
CA LYS A 120 -22.50 23.88 4.50
C LYS A 120 -23.71 24.79 4.31
N ASN A 121 -24.34 25.22 5.41
CA ASN A 121 -25.50 26.10 5.37
C ASN A 121 -25.20 27.46 4.71
N SER A 122 -23.99 28.01 4.91
CA SER A 122 -23.62 29.28 4.27
C SER A 122 -23.47 29.16 2.75
N LEU A 123 -22.97 28.03 2.25
CA LEU A 123 -22.81 27.76 0.82
C LEU A 123 -24.15 27.38 0.19
N GLN A 124 -24.98 26.58 0.88
CA GLN A 124 -26.33 26.22 0.44
C GLN A 124 -27.19 27.48 0.21
N LYS A 125 -27.13 28.47 1.11
CA LYS A 125 -27.86 29.73 0.93
C LYS A 125 -27.44 30.53 -0.31
N LEU A 126 -26.20 30.38 -0.77
CA LEU A 126 -25.74 31.04 -2.00
C LEU A 126 -26.23 30.27 -3.22
N TYR A 127 -26.20 28.94 -3.16
CA TYR A 127 -26.76 28.05 -4.17
C TYR A 127 -28.27 28.26 -4.35
N ASP A 128 -29.06 28.17 -3.28
CA ASP A 128 -30.53 28.36 -3.30
C ASP A 128 -30.99 29.73 -3.80
N ALA A 129 -30.09 30.72 -3.75
CA ALA A 129 -30.35 32.10 -4.17
C ALA A 129 -29.81 32.41 -5.58
N ASP A 130 -29.35 31.42 -6.33
CA ASP A 130 -28.73 31.54 -7.65
C ASP A 130 -27.56 32.54 -7.69
N LYS A 131 -26.85 32.69 -6.57
CA LYS A 131 -25.69 33.58 -6.44
C LYS A 131 -24.42 32.87 -6.90
N ASN A 132 -24.40 32.51 -8.18
CA ASN A 132 -23.40 31.63 -8.77
C ASN A 132 -21.96 32.14 -8.62
N SER A 133 -21.73 33.45 -8.81
CA SER A 133 -20.40 34.05 -8.65
C SER A 133 -19.92 34.00 -7.21
N GLU A 134 -20.80 34.34 -6.27
CA GLU A 134 -20.52 34.31 -4.84
C GLU A 134 -20.32 32.88 -4.33
N PHE A 135 -21.12 31.94 -4.80
CA PHE A 135 -21.00 30.53 -4.46
C PHE A 135 -19.62 30.01 -4.84
N LEU A 136 -19.24 30.11 -6.12
CA LEU A 136 -17.95 29.59 -6.61
C LEU A 136 -16.76 30.33 -6.00
N ALA A 137 -16.84 31.66 -5.82
CA ALA A 137 -15.77 32.44 -5.20
C ALA A 137 -15.55 32.05 -3.73
N ASN A 138 -16.63 31.94 -2.95
CA ASN A 138 -16.53 31.47 -1.56
C ASN A 138 -16.01 30.03 -1.49
N LEU A 139 -16.41 29.18 -2.44
CA LEU A 139 -15.97 27.80 -2.49
C LEU A 139 -14.49 27.68 -2.84
N LEU A 140 -13.99 28.42 -3.84
CA LEU A 140 -12.58 28.47 -4.20
C LEU A 140 -11.72 28.89 -3.01
N LEU A 141 -12.06 30.02 -2.37
CA LEU A 141 -11.30 30.52 -1.22
C LEU A 141 -11.35 29.54 -0.04
N TYR A 142 -12.46 28.82 0.12
CA TYR A 142 -12.57 27.77 1.12
C TYR A 142 -11.66 26.59 0.80
N VAL A 143 -11.70 26.03 -0.41
CA VAL A 143 -10.89 24.86 -0.79
C VAL A 143 -9.39 25.14 -0.88
N ILE A 144 -8.99 26.37 -1.24
CA ILE A 144 -7.59 26.82 -1.16
C ILE A 144 -7.06 26.66 0.26
N ASN A 145 -7.88 26.95 1.27
CA ASN A 145 -7.48 26.88 2.67
C ASN A 145 -7.59 25.47 3.28
N ARG A 146 -8.13 24.48 2.55
CA ARG A 146 -8.18 23.09 2.99
C ARG A 146 -6.89 22.32 2.69
N THR A 147 -6.77 21.15 3.28
CA THR A 147 -5.78 20.15 2.87
C THR A 147 -6.19 19.62 1.51
N ASN A 148 -5.31 19.78 0.52
CA ASN A 148 -5.46 19.19 -0.80
C ASN A 148 -4.70 17.87 -0.89
N ARG A 149 -3.55 17.78 -0.21
CA ARG A 149 -2.74 16.57 -0.20
C ARG A 149 -3.51 15.41 0.42
N LEU A 150 -3.53 14.27 -0.28
CA LEU A 150 -4.06 13.04 0.29
C LEU A 150 -3.25 12.62 1.52
N ALA A 151 -3.94 12.29 2.61
CA ALA A 151 -3.29 11.75 3.81
C ALA A 151 -2.43 10.53 3.44
N THR A 152 -1.23 10.47 4.01
CA THR A 152 -0.35 9.31 3.91
C THR A 152 -0.87 8.24 4.86
N THR A 153 -1.64 7.30 4.32
CA THR A 153 -2.02 6.09 5.05
C THR A 153 -0.82 5.15 5.08
N PRO A 154 -0.47 4.58 6.26
CA PRO A 154 0.45 3.46 6.33
C PRO A 154 0.01 2.32 5.41
N LEU A 155 0.96 1.46 5.01
CA LEU A 155 0.61 0.21 4.34
C LEU A 155 -0.25 -0.66 5.27
N GLU A 156 -1.33 -1.21 4.73
CA GLU A 156 -2.12 -2.22 5.42
C GLU A 156 -1.50 -3.59 5.13
N ILE A 157 -1.24 -4.37 6.18
CA ILE A 157 -0.59 -5.69 6.05
C ILE A 157 -1.42 -6.62 5.15
N ASN A 158 -2.74 -6.53 5.23
CA ASN A 158 -3.67 -7.32 4.43
C ASN A 158 -3.58 -7.04 2.92
N ASP A 159 -3.03 -5.89 2.52
CA ASP A 159 -2.89 -5.52 1.11
C ASP A 159 -1.59 -6.08 0.51
N ILE A 160 -0.61 -6.48 1.34
CA ILE A 160 0.72 -6.95 0.90
C ILE A 160 0.65 -8.08 -0.14
N PRO A 161 -0.20 -9.12 0.01
CA PRO A 161 -0.22 -10.19 -0.98
C PRO A 161 -0.69 -9.70 -2.36
N LEU A 162 -1.65 -8.77 -2.42
CA LEU A 162 -2.11 -8.15 -3.69
C LEU A 162 -1.03 -7.24 -4.30
N LEU A 163 -0.26 -6.55 -3.44
CA LEU A 163 0.88 -5.74 -3.90
C LEU A 163 2.00 -6.61 -4.45
N ALA A 164 2.30 -7.72 -3.78
CA ALA A 164 3.33 -8.66 -4.21
C ALA A 164 2.95 -9.34 -5.54
N GLU A 165 1.68 -9.72 -5.70
CA GLU A 165 1.13 -10.24 -6.96
C GLU A 165 1.26 -9.22 -8.11
N ALA A 166 1.03 -7.93 -7.83
CA ALA A 166 1.23 -6.82 -8.77
C ALA A 166 2.70 -6.44 -8.98
N GLY A 167 3.64 -7.03 -8.23
CA GLY A 167 5.05 -6.62 -8.27
C GLY A 167 5.28 -5.19 -7.77
N TYR A 168 4.40 -4.67 -6.91
CA TYR A 168 4.43 -3.31 -6.36
C TYR A 168 4.30 -2.18 -7.38
N GLU A 169 3.88 -2.50 -8.61
CA GLU A 169 3.61 -1.54 -9.69
C GLU A 169 2.16 -1.66 -10.16
N CYS A 170 1.57 -0.55 -10.57
CA CYS A 170 0.22 -0.58 -11.14
C CYS A 170 0.26 -1.37 -12.44
N PRO A 171 -0.56 -2.41 -12.61
CA PRO A 171 -0.50 -3.24 -13.80
C PRO A 171 -1.03 -2.54 -15.07
N THR A 172 -1.72 -1.40 -14.91
CA THR A 172 -2.25 -0.60 -16.03
C THR A 172 -1.24 0.43 -16.55
N CYS A 173 -0.50 1.10 -15.66
CA CYS A 173 0.39 2.21 -16.03
C CYS A 173 1.82 2.12 -15.49
N HIS A 174 2.15 1.05 -14.78
CA HIS A 174 3.45 0.80 -14.14
C HIS A 174 3.88 1.84 -13.09
N ALA A 175 2.96 2.71 -12.66
CA ALA A 175 3.23 3.63 -11.56
C ALA A 175 3.50 2.85 -10.26
N PRO A 176 4.48 3.26 -9.44
CA PRO A 176 4.78 2.59 -8.18
C PRO A 176 3.59 2.66 -7.22
N LEU A 177 3.18 1.51 -6.67
CA LEU A 177 2.08 1.41 -5.72
C LEU A 177 2.51 1.80 -4.31
N VAL A 178 3.79 1.64 -3.99
CA VAL A 178 4.36 1.98 -2.68
C VAL A 178 5.48 2.99 -2.87
N GLU A 179 5.51 4.01 -2.02
CA GLU A 179 6.57 5.01 -2.00
C GLU A 179 7.17 5.08 -0.59
N TYR A 180 8.45 5.38 -0.46
CA TYR A 180 9.08 5.59 0.85
C TYR A 180 9.21 7.08 1.13
N VAL A 181 8.56 7.54 2.21
CA VAL A 181 8.74 8.90 2.72
C VAL A 181 9.59 8.82 3.98
N LYS A 182 10.85 9.26 3.87
CA LYS A 182 11.91 9.02 4.86
C LYS A 182 12.17 7.51 5.05
N THR A 183 11.56 6.89 6.05
CA THR A 183 11.69 5.46 6.38
C THR A 183 10.34 4.74 6.40
N THR A 184 9.23 5.46 6.21
CA THR A 184 7.89 4.89 6.25
C THR A 184 7.41 4.63 4.84
N ALA A 185 7.03 3.38 4.56
CA ALA A 185 6.36 3.02 3.33
C ALA A 185 4.92 3.56 3.35
N VAL A 186 4.56 4.32 2.33
CA VAL A 186 3.25 4.98 2.20
C VAL A 186 2.44 4.37 1.06
N LYS A 187 1.13 4.25 1.29
CA LYS A 187 0.16 3.70 0.34
C LYS A 187 -0.08 4.68 -0.83
N ARG A 188 0.29 4.30 -2.07
CA ARG A 188 -0.05 5.01 -3.33
C ARG A 188 -1.00 4.22 -4.23
N TYR A 189 -1.67 3.23 -3.66
CA TYR A 189 -2.59 2.34 -4.36
C TYR A 189 -4.01 2.37 -3.77
N GLY A 190 -4.96 1.83 -4.53
CA GLY A 190 -6.26 1.41 -4.06
C GLY A 190 -6.48 -0.07 -4.38
N ILE A 191 -7.11 -0.81 -3.46
CA ILE A 191 -7.62 -2.14 -3.74
C ILE A 191 -9.03 -2.01 -4.28
N VAL A 192 -9.30 -2.56 -5.46
CA VAL A 192 -10.64 -2.57 -6.07
C VAL A 192 -11.12 -4.00 -6.23
N SER A 193 -12.43 -4.20 -6.11
CA SER A 193 -13.06 -5.48 -6.44
C SER A 193 -13.32 -5.50 -7.95
N LEU A 194 -12.82 -6.52 -8.65
CA LEU A 194 -13.02 -6.70 -10.08
C LEU A 194 -14.52 -6.81 -10.38
N TYR A 195 -15.22 -7.74 -9.76
CA TYR A 195 -16.68 -7.74 -9.79
C TYR A 195 -17.19 -6.92 -8.59
N PRO A 196 -17.95 -5.82 -8.80
CA PRO A 196 -18.47 -4.99 -7.72
C PRO A 196 -19.33 -5.79 -6.73
N ILE A 197 -19.21 -5.50 -5.43
CA ILE A 197 -20.02 -6.15 -4.38
C ILE A 197 -21.49 -5.68 -4.48
N ASP A 198 -21.67 -4.45 -4.93
CA ASP A 198 -22.96 -3.83 -5.17
C ASP A 198 -22.97 -3.28 -6.61
N LEU A 199 -24.05 -3.55 -7.33
CA LEU A 199 -24.23 -3.16 -8.73
C LEU A 199 -25.15 -1.94 -8.88
N ILE A 200 -25.58 -1.31 -7.78
CA ILE A 200 -26.45 -0.12 -7.84
C ILE A 200 -25.84 0.93 -8.78
N GLY A 201 -26.55 1.22 -9.87
CA GLY A 201 -26.16 2.21 -10.89
C GLY A 201 -25.32 1.66 -12.05
N HIS A 202 -24.94 0.38 -12.02
CA HIS A 202 -24.10 -0.28 -13.04
C HIS A 202 -24.68 -1.62 -13.50
N GLU A 203 -25.96 -1.89 -13.24
CA GLU A 203 -26.59 -3.19 -13.49
C GLU A 203 -26.53 -3.62 -14.96
N ALA A 204 -26.68 -2.66 -15.89
CA ALA A 204 -26.64 -2.91 -17.32
C ALA A 204 -25.25 -3.34 -17.82
N GLU A 205 -24.18 -2.80 -17.24
CA GLU A 205 -22.79 -3.11 -17.62
C GLU A 205 -22.41 -4.55 -17.26
N PHE A 206 -22.98 -5.08 -16.19
CA PHE A 206 -22.70 -6.44 -15.71
C PHE A 206 -23.76 -7.45 -16.14
N GLU A 207 -24.72 -7.06 -16.99
CA GLU A 207 -25.72 -7.97 -17.52
C GLU A 207 -25.07 -9.09 -18.35
N GLY A 208 -25.35 -10.35 -18.00
CA GLY A 208 -24.75 -11.52 -18.64
C GLY A 208 -23.29 -11.80 -18.26
N VAL A 209 -22.70 -11.05 -17.31
CA VAL A 209 -21.40 -11.39 -16.71
C VAL A 209 -21.64 -12.31 -15.52
N THR A 210 -21.02 -13.49 -15.51
CA THR A 210 -21.16 -14.42 -14.39
C THR A 210 -20.41 -13.88 -13.16
N PRO A 211 -21.09 -13.68 -12.01
CA PRO A 211 -20.44 -13.26 -10.78
C PRO A 211 -19.51 -14.35 -10.24
N PRO A 212 -18.39 -13.99 -9.60
CA PRO A 212 -17.55 -14.96 -8.91
C PRO A 212 -18.29 -15.56 -7.70
N ILE A 213 -17.96 -16.81 -7.35
CA ILE A 213 -18.60 -17.58 -6.28
C ILE A 213 -18.54 -16.85 -4.94
N ARG A 214 -17.46 -16.11 -4.68
CA ARG A 214 -17.29 -15.26 -3.51
C ARG A 214 -16.82 -13.87 -3.94
N LEU A 215 -17.68 -12.87 -3.72
CA LEU A 215 -17.43 -11.47 -4.09
C LEU A 215 -16.31 -10.84 -3.25
N ASP A 216 -16.15 -11.29 -2.01
CA ASP A 216 -15.15 -10.80 -1.06
C ASP A 216 -13.80 -11.52 -1.18
N ALA A 217 -13.69 -12.55 -2.04
CA ALA A 217 -12.49 -13.35 -2.20
C ALA A 217 -11.30 -12.54 -2.73
N PHE A 218 -10.11 -13.02 -2.38
CA PHE A 218 -8.83 -12.46 -2.83
C PHE A 218 -8.73 -12.37 -4.37
N ASP A 219 -9.19 -13.41 -5.07
CA ASP A 219 -9.16 -13.49 -6.53
C ASP A 219 -10.08 -12.47 -7.21
N ASN A 220 -11.05 -11.93 -6.46
CA ASN A 220 -11.90 -10.84 -6.95
C ASN A 220 -11.31 -9.46 -6.64
N ARG A 221 -10.09 -9.35 -6.11
CA ARG A 221 -9.45 -8.07 -5.75
C ARG A 221 -8.17 -7.85 -6.53
N ILE A 222 -7.89 -6.60 -6.87
CA ILE A 222 -6.66 -6.19 -7.54
C ILE A 222 -6.13 -4.87 -6.96
N ALA A 223 -4.80 -4.72 -6.91
CA ALA A 223 -4.14 -3.48 -6.52
C ALA A 223 -3.84 -2.62 -7.74
N LEU A 224 -4.31 -1.36 -7.74
CA LEU A 224 -4.08 -0.36 -8.78
C LEU A 224 -3.53 0.93 -8.18
N CYS A 225 -2.91 1.81 -9.00
CA CYS A 225 -2.61 3.15 -8.51
C CYS A 225 -3.93 3.88 -8.16
N ARG A 226 -3.84 4.95 -7.36
CA ARG A 226 -5.03 5.68 -6.91
C ARG A 226 -5.92 6.17 -8.05
N ASP A 227 -5.32 6.66 -9.15
CA ASP A 227 -6.07 7.19 -10.28
C ASP A 227 -6.90 6.09 -10.95
N HIS A 228 -6.26 5.00 -11.42
CA HIS A 228 -6.99 3.87 -12.00
C HIS A 228 -7.97 3.19 -11.04
N ALA A 229 -7.65 3.16 -9.73
CA ALA A 229 -8.57 2.64 -8.73
C ALA A 229 -9.80 3.53 -8.54
N GLU A 230 -9.64 4.86 -8.64
CA GLU A 230 -10.74 5.83 -8.52
C GLU A 230 -11.59 5.83 -9.78
N ASP A 231 -10.97 5.91 -10.97
CA ASP A 231 -11.65 5.86 -12.27
C ASP A 231 -12.55 4.61 -12.36
N TYR A 232 -11.99 3.43 -12.02
CA TYR A 232 -12.75 2.18 -12.03
C TYR A 232 -13.89 2.14 -11.01
N ARG A 233 -13.73 2.77 -9.84
CA ARG A 233 -14.78 2.79 -8.81
C ARG A 233 -15.93 3.73 -9.15
N VAL A 234 -15.65 4.80 -9.90
CA VAL A 234 -16.66 5.79 -10.29
C VAL A 234 -17.56 5.20 -11.38
N GLU A 235 -16.98 4.54 -12.37
CA GLU A 235 -17.73 4.02 -13.52
C GLU A 235 -17.15 2.68 -13.99
N PRO A 236 -17.41 1.57 -13.28
CA PRO A 236 -16.99 0.25 -13.72
C PRO A 236 -17.76 -0.19 -14.96
N THR A 237 -17.07 -0.37 -16.09
CA THR A 237 -17.66 -0.89 -17.33
C THR A 237 -17.39 -2.38 -17.53
N ARG A 238 -18.19 -3.02 -18.40
CA ARG A 238 -17.94 -4.42 -18.79
C ARG A 238 -16.56 -4.62 -19.41
N GLU A 239 -16.14 -3.67 -20.24
CA GLU A 239 -14.84 -3.73 -20.90
C GLU A 239 -13.70 -3.64 -19.90
N ASP A 240 -13.79 -2.74 -18.93
CA ASP A 240 -12.76 -2.58 -17.90
C ASP A 240 -12.71 -3.79 -16.97
N TYR A 241 -13.85 -4.38 -16.65
CA TYR A 241 -13.90 -5.66 -15.93
C TYR A 241 -13.13 -6.76 -16.67
N ILE A 242 -13.39 -6.95 -17.96
CA ILE A 242 -12.71 -7.97 -18.79
C ILE A 242 -11.20 -7.71 -18.82
N LYS A 243 -10.80 -6.46 -19.09
CA LYS A 243 -9.37 -6.08 -19.13
C LYS A 243 -8.67 -6.34 -17.79
N LEU A 244 -9.27 -5.91 -16.68
CA LEU A 244 -8.67 -6.09 -15.35
C LEU A 244 -8.66 -7.56 -14.91
N ARG A 245 -9.64 -8.36 -15.31
CA ARG A 245 -9.65 -9.82 -15.08
C ARG A 245 -8.50 -10.50 -15.82
N ASP A 246 -8.31 -10.21 -17.10
CA ASP A 246 -7.20 -10.76 -17.88
C ASP A 246 -5.82 -10.36 -17.30
N ILE A 247 -5.71 -9.11 -16.82
CA ILE A 247 -4.52 -8.62 -16.12
C ILE A 247 -4.29 -9.40 -14.82
N LYS A 248 -5.33 -9.58 -14.00
CA LYS A 248 -5.28 -10.32 -12.73
C LYS A 248 -4.80 -11.76 -12.96
N ASP A 249 -5.37 -12.46 -13.92
CA ASP A 249 -5.03 -13.86 -14.19
C ASP A 249 -3.56 -14.01 -14.61
N ARG A 250 -3.06 -13.10 -15.44
CA ARG A 250 -1.64 -13.04 -15.80
C ARG A 250 -0.74 -12.75 -14.60
N MET A 251 -1.16 -11.85 -13.71
CA MET A 251 -0.38 -11.51 -12.51
C MET A 251 -0.28 -12.70 -11.56
N VAL A 252 -1.39 -13.40 -11.32
CA VAL A 252 -1.43 -14.63 -10.51
C VAL A 252 -0.47 -15.69 -11.08
N ALA A 253 -0.54 -15.94 -12.40
CA ALA A 253 0.35 -16.90 -13.06
C ALA A 253 1.83 -16.51 -12.92
N ASN A 254 2.18 -15.24 -13.14
CA ASN A 254 3.55 -14.75 -12.99
C ASN A 254 4.03 -14.79 -11.53
N TYR A 255 3.15 -14.51 -10.57
CA TYR A 255 3.47 -14.58 -9.15
C TYR A 255 3.76 -16.02 -8.72
N ALA A 256 2.95 -16.99 -9.17
CA ALA A 256 3.19 -18.42 -8.92
C ALA A 256 4.55 -18.87 -9.49
N LEU A 257 4.85 -18.53 -10.75
CA LEU A 257 6.15 -18.85 -11.35
C LEU A 257 7.34 -18.22 -10.58
N ARG A 258 7.19 -16.98 -10.11
CA ARG A 258 8.22 -16.33 -9.28
C ARG A 258 8.35 -16.98 -7.92
N ALA A 259 7.25 -17.42 -7.31
CA ALA A 259 7.27 -18.14 -6.04
C ALA A 259 7.99 -19.48 -6.21
N ASP A 260 7.73 -20.22 -7.28
CA ASP A 260 8.40 -21.50 -7.58
C ASP A 260 9.90 -21.31 -7.81
N VAL A 261 10.31 -20.30 -8.59
CA VAL A 261 11.73 -19.98 -8.81
C VAL A 261 12.43 -19.57 -7.52
N ASN A 262 11.77 -18.77 -6.67
CA ASN A 262 12.31 -18.38 -5.38
C ASN A 262 12.40 -19.58 -4.41
N ASP A 263 11.46 -20.52 -4.46
CA ASP A 263 11.49 -21.74 -3.66
C ASP A 263 12.64 -22.65 -4.07
N MET A 264 12.83 -22.88 -5.38
CA MET A 264 13.98 -23.65 -5.87
C MET A 264 15.31 -23.02 -5.45
N ALA A 265 15.43 -21.69 -5.57
CA ALA A 265 16.62 -20.97 -5.10
C ALA A 265 16.81 -21.12 -3.58
N LEU A 266 15.72 -21.14 -2.81
CA LEU A 266 15.78 -21.29 -1.36
C LEU A 266 16.09 -22.73 -0.93
N GLU A 267 15.63 -23.74 -1.67
CA GLU A 267 16.02 -25.15 -1.50
C GLU A 267 17.52 -25.35 -1.73
N ASP A 268 18.08 -24.76 -2.80
CA ASP A 268 19.53 -24.76 -3.06
C ASP A 268 20.33 -24.06 -1.92
N GLU A 269 19.78 -22.96 -1.39
CA GLU A 269 20.35 -22.25 -0.25
C GLU A 269 20.30 -23.08 1.04
N ILE A 270 19.18 -23.74 1.33
CA ILE A 270 19.01 -24.66 2.48
C ILE A 270 20.00 -25.82 2.37
N GLN A 271 20.12 -26.43 1.19
CA GLN A 271 21.07 -27.50 0.93
C GLN A 271 22.51 -27.05 1.23
N THR A 272 22.89 -25.84 0.77
CA THR A 272 24.21 -25.26 1.05
C THR A 272 24.46 -25.06 2.55
N VAL A 273 23.46 -24.56 3.29
CA VAL A 273 23.55 -24.38 4.74
C VAL A 273 23.73 -25.72 5.45
N LEU A 274 22.92 -26.73 5.11
CA LEU A 274 22.97 -28.05 5.74
C LEU A 274 24.32 -28.74 5.51
N PHE A 275 24.85 -28.74 4.28
CA PHE A 275 26.19 -29.30 4.02
C PHE A 275 27.30 -28.55 4.75
N GLY A 276 27.18 -27.23 4.90
CA GLY A 276 28.14 -26.44 5.66
C GLY A 276 28.18 -26.80 7.15
N LEU A 277 27.05 -27.20 7.74
CA LEU A 277 27.00 -27.64 9.15
C LEU A 277 27.77 -28.94 9.40
N VAL A 278 27.90 -29.79 8.38
CA VAL A 278 28.59 -31.08 8.51
C VAL A 278 30.12 -30.94 8.56
N GLY A 279 30.67 -29.89 7.95
CA GLY A 279 32.11 -29.74 7.77
C GLY A 279 32.94 -29.49 9.04
N ASP A 280 32.31 -29.29 10.21
CA ASP A 280 32.96 -28.82 11.43
C ASP A 280 32.38 -29.47 12.71
N ILE A 281 31.96 -30.76 12.60
CA ILE A 281 31.37 -31.53 13.70
C ILE A 281 32.47 -32.10 14.60
N ASN A 282 32.33 -31.93 15.91
CA ASN A 282 33.22 -32.51 16.92
C ASN A 282 32.58 -33.79 17.50
N GLU A 283 33.12 -34.97 17.16
CA GLU A 283 32.55 -36.29 17.53
C GLU A 283 32.48 -36.55 19.05
N ASP A 284 33.21 -35.79 19.87
CA ASP A 284 33.35 -36.01 21.32
C ASP A 284 32.21 -35.43 22.19
N ALA A 285 31.11 -34.93 21.62
CA ALA A 285 30.06 -34.18 22.35
C ALA A 285 28.62 -34.68 22.11
N LEU A 286 28.41 -35.99 22.04
CA LEU A 286 27.07 -36.57 21.95
C LEU A 286 26.30 -36.38 23.27
N VAL A 287 25.16 -35.70 23.18
CA VAL A 287 24.14 -35.66 24.24
C VAL A 287 22.92 -36.39 23.68
N GLU A 288 22.48 -37.48 24.35
CA GLU A 288 21.24 -38.18 23.98
C GLU A 288 20.06 -37.22 24.05
N LEU A 289 19.34 -37.05 22.94
CA LEU A 289 18.13 -36.22 22.85
C LEU A 289 16.89 -37.12 22.94
N PRO A 290 15.90 -36.83 23.81
CA PRO A 290 14.62 -37.53 23.80
C PRO A 290 13.86 -37.28 22.49
N MET A 291 13.38 -38.34 21.85
CA MET A 291 12.69 -38.31 20.55
C MET A 291 11.22 -37.82 20.59
N GLU A 292 10.73 -37.26 21.72
CA GLU A 292 9.37 -36.73 21.83
C GLU A 292 9.36 -35.21 21.63
N ALA A 293 9.50 -34.76 20.38
CA ALA A 293 9.45 -33.34 20.05
C ALA A 293 8.01 -32.78 20.14
N LEU A 294 7.81 -31.74 20.96
CA LEU A 294 6.53 -31.01 21.04
C LEU A 294 6.26 -30.23 19.73
N ARG A 295 4.99 -30.01 19.40
CA ARG A 295 4.58 -29.24 18.22
C ARG A 295 4.84 -27.74 18.42
N ILE A 296 5.06 -26.98 17.34
CA ILE A 296 5.31 -25.52 17.41
C ILE A 296 4.24 -24.76 18.22
N ASP A 297 2.98 -25.22 18.18
CA ASP A 297 1.88 -24.63 18.94
C ASP A 297 1.98 -24.80 20.46
N GLN A 298 2.84 -25.72 20.93
CA GLN A 298 3.17 -25.99 22.33
C GLN A 298 4.49 -25.33 22.77
N LYS A 299 5.27 -24.75 21.83
CA LYS A 299 6.62 -24.20 22.06
C LYS A 299 6.70 -22.67 21.94
N ILE A 300 5.89 -22.05 21.07
CA ILE A 300 5.86 -20.58 20.88
C ILE A 300 4.66 -19.95 21.59
N SER A 301 4.93 -18.98 22.47
CA SER A 301 3.92 -18.29 23.29
C SER A 301 2.75 -17.78 22.43
N PRO A 302 1.49 -17.89 22.89
CA PRO A 302 0.34 -17.30 22.20
C PRO A 302 0.54 -15.81 21.90
N ASP A 303 1.22 -15.06 22.78
CA ASP A 303 1.47 -13.63 22.60
C ASP A 303 2.39 -13.33 21.39
N ASN A 304 3.18 -14.32 20.95
CA ASN A 304 4.11 -14.21 19.81
C ASN A 304 3.46 -14.71 18.50
N HIS A 305 2.27 -14.20 18.18
CA HIS A 305 1.48 -14.65 17.03
C HIS A 305 2.22 -14.59 15.68
N MET A 306 3.04 -13.56 15.44
CA MET A 306 3.80 -13.41 14.19
C MET A 306 4.89 -14.47 14.07
N LEU A 307 5.72 -14.63 15.10
CA LEU A 307 6.76 -15.66 15.16
C LEU A 307 6.16 -17.05 14.97
N LYS A 308 5.04 -17.34 15.65
CA LYS A 308 4.33 -18.62 15.52
C LYS A 308 3.91 -18.89 14.08
N ASN A 309 3.37 -17.89 13.38
CA ASN A 309 2.94 -18.03 12.00
C ASN A 309 4.12 -18.24 11.04
N ASP A 310 5.21 -17.50 11.23
CA ASP A 310 6.41 -17.59 10.40
C ASP A 310 7.08 -18.96 10.52
N GLU A 311 7.30 -19.43 11.76
CA GLU A 311 7.91 -20.74 12.02
C GLU A 311 7.02 -21.89 11.53
N THR A 312 5.71 -21.81 11.75
CA THR A 312 4.75 -22.81 11.25
C THR A 312 4.77 -22.87 9.72
N THR A 313 4.81 -21.72 9.04
CA THR A 313 4.84 -21.65 7.58
C THR A 313 6.13 -22.24 7.02
N ARG A 314 7.28 -21.93 7.64
CA ARG A 314 8.59 -22.48 7.25
C ARG A 314 8.62 -24.00 7.39
N VAL A 315 8.12 -24.54 8.50
CA VAL A 315 8.07 -25.98 8.73
C VAL A 315 7.14 -26.66 7.73
N LEU A 316 5.91 -26.18 7.55
CA LEU A 316 4.96 -26.81 6.61
C LEU A 316 5.49 -26.86 5.18
N ARG A 317 6.29 -25.86 4.77
CA ARG A 317 6.80 -25.76 3.40
C ARG A 317 8.06 -26.58 3.17
N TYR A 318 9.00 -26.60 4.12
CA TYR A 318 10.35 -27.15 3.90
C TYR A 318 10.67 -28.42 4.71
N TYR A 319 9.77 -28.89 5.58
CA TYR A 319 10.02 -30.06 6.44
C TYR A 319 10.41 -31.30 5.65
N ASN A 320 9.61 -31.69 4.65
CA ASN A 320 9.87 -32.92 3.88
C ASN A 320 11.19 -32.83 3.12
N PHE A 321 11.48 -31.66 2.53
CA PHE A 321 12.74 -31.42 1.82
C PHE A 321 13.97 -31.57 2.74
N ILE A 322 13.95 -30.94 3.91
CA ILE A 322 15.05 -31.03 4.88
C ILE A 322 15.19 -32.45 5.43
N ASN A 323 14.06 -33.11 5.71
CA ASN A 323 14.05 -34.50 6.21
C ASN A 323 14.61 -35.48 5.17
N ASP A 324 14.23 -35.34 3.90
CA ASP A 324 14.76 -36.16 2.80
C ASP A 324 16.26 -35.92 2.61
N MET A 325 16.73 -34.68 2.82
CA MET A 325 18.15 -34.33 2.76
C MET A 325 18.95 -35.02 3.88
N PHE A 326 18.48 -34.96 5.13
CA PHE A 326 19.14 -35.66 6.24
C PHE A 326 19.15 -37.18 6.03
N ALA A 327 18.03 -37.75 5.58
CA ALA A 327 17.95 -39.17 5.24
C ALA A 327 18.90 -39.57 4.09
N ALA A 328 19.17 -38.67 3.14
CA ALA A 328 20.18 -38.88 2.12
C ALA A 328 21.60 -38.82 2.71
N MET A 329 21.92 -37.82 3.53
CA MET A 329 23.23 -37.66 4.16
C MET A 329 23.62 -38.85 5.06
N GLU A 330 22.67 -39.40 5.81
CA GLU A 330 22.88 -40.60 6.64
C GLU A 330 23.15 -41.84 5.79
N ARG A 331 22.41 -42.04 4.69
CA ARG A 331 22.63 -43.15 3.75
C ARG A 331 23.98 -43.09 3.08
N ASP A 332 24.43 -41.89 2.73
CA ASP A 332 25.70 -41.66 2.04
C ASP A 332 26.89 -41.59 3.02
N GLY A 333 26.63 -41.64 4.33
CA GLY A 333 27.64 -41.53 5.39
C GLY A 333 28.33 -40.18 5.43
N THR A 334 27.74 -39.15 4.82
CA THR A 334 28.33 -37.82 4.68
C THR A 334 27.94 -36.86 5.79
N GLY A 335 27.00 -37.22 6.67
CA GLY A 335 26.57 -36.40 7.80
C GLY A 335 25.67 -37.16 8.77
N ASP A 336 25.60 -36.66 10.00
CA ASP A 336 24.87 -37.28 11.11
C ASP A 336 23.89 -36.25 11.69
N PHE A 337 22.60 -36.52 11.54
CA PHE A 337 21.54 -35.65 12.04
C PHE A 337 21.60 -35.49 13.56
N GLU A 338 21.92 -36.56 14.29
CA GLU A 338 21.92 -36.59 15.76
C GLU A 338 23.04 -35.71 16.33
N LEU A 339 24.20 -35.71 15.67
CA LEU A 339 25.30 -34.80 15.99
C LEU A 339 24.93 -33.33 15.78
N ILE A 340 24.31 -33.00 14.64
CA ILE A 340 23.91 -31.61 14.34
C ILE A 340 22.80 -31.16 15.31
N ALA A 341 21.82 -32.01 15.57
CA ALA A 341 20.75 -31.73 16.53
C ALA A 341 21.30 -31.46 17.95
N SER A 342 22.31 -32.22 18.39
CA SER A 342 22.99 -32.01 19.67
C SER A 342 23.67 -30.64 19.75
N GLU A 343 24.37 -30.22 18.70
CA GLU A 343 25.02 -28.90 18.66
C GLU A 343 24.00 -27.76 18.68
N VAL A 344 22.92 -27.87 17.91
CA VAL A 344 21.84 -26.87 17.87
C VAL A 344 21.17 -26.76 19.24
N ASN A 345 20.88 -27.87 19.91
CA ASN A 345 20.32 -27.86 21.27
C ASN A 345 21.30 -27.22 22.28
N THR A 346 22.59 -27.49 22.13
CA THR A 346 23.63 -26.88 22.97
C THR A 346 23.70 -25.37 22.77
N ALA A 347 23.57 -24.89 21.53
CA ALA A 347 23.48 -23.46 21.23
C ALA A 347 22.22 -22.83 21.83
N TYR A 348 21.06 -23.48 21.67
CA TYR A 348 19.79 -23.03 22.27
C TYR A 348 19.90 -22.91 23.79
N LYS A 349 20.40 -23.93 24.50
CA LYS A 349 20.56 -23.91 25.97
C LYS A 349 21.46 -22.78 26.47
N LYS A 350 22.41 -22.32 25.67
CA LYS A 350 23.26 -21.16 25.99
C LYS A 350 22.51 -19.83 25.84
N LEU A 351 21.57 -19.75 24.90
CA LEU A 351 20.76 -18.57 24.62
C LEU A 351 19.53 -18.46 25.55
N ASP A 352 18.96 -19.59 25.95
CA ASP A 352 17.83 -19.70 26.89
C ASP A 352 18.27 -19.45 28.35
N ASN A 353 18.76 -18.24 28.61
CA ASN A 353 19.25 -17.78 29.91
C ASN A 353 18.22 -16.92 30.69
N GLY A 354 16.99 -16.78 30.17
CA GLY A 354 15.91 -15.98 30.75
C GLY A 354 15.96 -14.47 30.46
N THR A 355 16.92 -14.00 29.66
CA THR A 355 17.03 -12.57 29.29
C THR A 355 16.55 -12.24 27.89
N LEU A 356 16.52 -13.22 26.99
CA LEU A 356 16.15 -13.05 25.60
C LEU A 356 14.70 -13.49 25.37
N SER A 357 14.00 -12.76 24.49
CA SER A 357 12.70 -13.16 23.95
C SER A 357 12.84 -14.34 22.98
N GLN A 358 11.72 -15.02 22.68
CA GLN A 358 11.72 -16.14 21.72
C GLN A 358 12.17 -15.70 20.32
N GLU A 359 11.80 -14.49 19.90
CA GLU A 359 12.21 -13.90 18.61
C GLU A 359 13.73 -13.69 18.57
N GLU A 360 14.29 -13.07 19.61
CA GLU A 360 15.74 -12.87 19.73
C GLU A 360 16.51 -14.19 19.77
N ILE A 361 15.96 -15.23 20.40
CA ILE A 361 16.58 -16.57 20.41
C ILE A 361 16.59 -17.18 18.99
N VAL A 362 15.50 -17.07 18.25
CA VAL A 362 15.41 -17.56 16.86
C VAL A 362 16.41 -16.84 15.96
N ASP A 363 16.51 -15.52 16.07
CA ASP A 363 17.47 -14.71 15.30
C ASP A 363 18.92 -15.10 15.62
N GLN A 364 19.24 -15.28 16.91
CA GLN A 364 20.59 -15.67 17.33
C GLN A 364 20.94 -17.10 16.94
N LEU A 365 19.98 -18.02 16.92
CA LEU A 365 20.17 -19.37 16.40
C LEU A 365 20.41 -19.36 14.89
N ALA A 366 19.69 -18.55 14.12
CA ALA A 366 19.90 -18.42 12.69
C ALA A 366 21.28 -17.84 12.37
N GLU A 367 21.71 -16.85 13.14
CA GLU A 367 23.06 -16.27 13.06
C GLU A 367 24.14 -17.27 13.46
N TRP A 368 23.89 -18.12 14.46
CA TRP A 368 24.79 -19.21 14.85
C TRP A 368 24.94 -20.24 13.72
N ILE A 369 23.83 -20.70 13.12
CA ILE A 369 23.84 -21.63 11.97
C ILE A 369 24.63 -21.02 10.80
N LYS A 370 24.39 -19.74 10.50
CA LYS A 370 25.10 -19.03 9.44
C LYS A 370 26.62 -19.06 9.64
N ASN A 371 27.06 -18.73 10.87
CA ASN A 371 28.48 -18.68 11.20
C ASN A 371 29.12 -20.07 11.21
N LYS A 372 28.42 -21.08 11.75
CA LYS A 372 28.89 -22.48 11.78
C LYS A 372 29.01 -23.08 10.38
N SER A 373 28.02 -22.84 9.52
CA SER A 373 28.02 -23.30 8.11
C SER A 373 28.93 -22.47 7.19
N GLN A 374 29.57 -21.42 7.70
CA GLN A 374 30.45 -20.51 6.95
C GLN A 374 29.81 -19.89 5.70
N VAL A 375 28.48 -19.75 5.70
CA VAL A 375 27.74 -19.14 4.60
C VAL A 375 27.67 -17.63 4.76
N GLY A 376 27.57 -16.90 3.63
CA GLY A 376 27.44 -15.44 3.67
C GLY A 376 26.07 -14.97 4.16
N SER A 377 25.95 -13.69 4.52
CA SER A 377 24.69 -13.07 5.01
C SER A 377 23.48 -13.23 4.07
N LYS A 378 23.70 -13.54 2.78
CA LYS A 378 22.61 -13.81 1.83
C LYS A 378 21.78 -15.05 2.20
N PHE A 379 22.36 -16.03 2.91
CA PHE A 379 21.71 -17.30 3.28
C PHE A 379 20.96 -17.24 4.62
N ILE A 380 20.82 -16.06 5.26
CA ILE A 380 20.19 -15.95 6.58
C ILE A 380 18.75 -16.47 6.58
N ARG A 381 18.02 -16.31 5.46
CA ARG A 381 16.67 -16.85 5.28
C ARG A 381 16.64 -18.38 5.31
N ALA A 382 17.58 -19.04 4.63
CA ALA A 382 17.75 -20.49 4.69
C ALA A 382 18.13 -20.93 6.12
N CYS A 383 18.98 -20.18 6.82
CA CYS A 383 19.33 -20.47 8.22
C CYS A 383 18.09 -20.45 9.13
N HIS A 384 17.22 -19.45 8.97
CA HIS A 384 15.94 -19.39 9.69
C HIS A 384 15.01 -20.59 9.42
N ILE A 385 14.99 -21.09 8.18
CA ILE A 385 14.18 -22.27 7.83
C ILE A 385 14.75 -23.53 8.49
N VAL A 386 16.08 -23.66 8.54
CA VAL A 386 16.74 -24.76 9.27
C VAL A 386 16.47 -24.66 10.77
N VAL A 387 16.50 -23.46 11.36
CA VAL A 387 16.10 -23.25 12.77
C VAL A 387 14.67 -23.70 13.02
N ALA A 388 13.71 -23.34 12.14
CA ALA A 388 12.32 -23.76 12.24
C ALA A 388 12.16 -25.28 12.27
N TYR A 389 12.92 -25.98 11.42
CA TYR A 389 12.96 -27.44 11.40
C TYR A 389 13.45 -28.03 12.74
N PHE A 390 14.51 -27.48 13.33
CA PHE A 390 15.01 -27.93 14.63
C PHE A 390 14.09 -27.55 15.80
N ILE A 391 13.38 -26.42 15.72
CA ILE A 391 12.32 -26.08 16.67
C ILE A 391 11.21 -27.13 16.64
N GLN A 392 10.84 -27.64 15.46
CA GLN A 392 9.82 -28.67 15.36
C GLN A 392 10.32 -30.06 15.82
N ASN A 393 11.56 -30.44 15.49
CA ASN A 393 12.05 -31.82 15.65
C ASN A 393 12.97 -32.06 16.87
N CYS A 394 13.41 -31.02 17.57
CA CYS A 394 14.31 -31.14 18.73
C CYS A 394 13.76 -30.41 19.97
N GLU A 395 14.40 -30.61 21.13
CA GLU A 395 14.13 -29.85 22.37
C GLU A 395 14.64 -28.40 22.32
N VAL A 396 14.36 -27.69 21.23
CA VAL A 396 14.53 -26.24 21.15
C VAL A 396 13.20 -25.59 21.55
N PHE A 397 13.24 -24.75 22.58
CA PHE A 397 12.10 -24.24 23.37
C PHE A 397 11.44 -25.26 24.30
N ARG A 398 11.14 -24.83 25.53
CA ARG A 398 10.39 -25.60 26.53
C ARG A 398 8.88 -25.53 26.25
N GLU A 399 8.13 -26.49 26.79
CA GLU A 399 6.66 -26.47 26.76
C GLU A 399 6.12 -25.21 27.46
N ILE A 400 5.14 -24.55 26.82
CA ILE A 400 4.42 -23.44 27.43
C ILE A 400 3.44 -24.02 28.45
N SER A 401 3.58 -23.64 29.72
CA SER A 401 2.66 -24.04 30.81
C SER A 401 1.35 -23.25 30.79
#